data_AF-A0A7S0N552-F1
#
_entry.id   AF-A0A7S0N552-F1
#
_cell.length_a   1.000
_cell.length_b   1.000
_cell.length_c   1.000
_cell.angle_alpha   90.00
_cell.angle_beta   90.00
_cell.angle_gamma   90.00
#
_symmetry.space_group_name_H-M   'P 1'
#
loop_
_entity.id
_entity.type
_entity.pdbx_description
1 polymer ?
#
loop_
_entity_poly.entity_id
_entity_poly.type
_entity_poly.pdbx_seq_one_letter_code
_entity_poly.pdbx_strand_id
1 'polypeptide(L)'
;MRRSRNGKGKSSVLLEETAGSEPMNPFKCAEKKYRKYQKLQTDFRDVIDFDNLEANTEENRKRVRHIHVHSSAVYCIEGHEGLFILPRFLSESTQLAWSRRCLEEYPDPPNLTNLNPHFGMIQGIWRGSCNGDLVAASHLRALRW
;
A
#
# COMPACT_ATOMS: atom_id res chain seq x y z
N MET A 1 -19.95 -33.10 32.79
CA MET A 1 -21.07 -32.33 32.20
C MET A 1 -20.55 -31.60 30.96
N ARG A 2 -20.75 -32.19 29.77
CA ARG A 2 -20.28 -31.65 28.48
C ARG A 2 -21.25 -30.55 28.04
N ARG A 3 -20.76 -29.34 27.74
CA ARG A 3 -21.55 -28.33 27.04
C ARG A 3 -21.22 -28.34 25.55
N SER A 4 -22.30 -28.51 24.80
CA SER A 4 -22.39 -28.82 23.38
C SER A 4 -21.81 -27.72 22.50
N ARG A 5 -21.15 -28.15 21.42
CA ARG A 5 -20.81 -27.33 20.25
C ARG A 5 -22.12 -26.87 19.62
N ASN A 6 -22.26 -25.57 19.34
CA ASN A 6 -23.21 -25.09 18.35
C ASN A 6 -22.44 -24.29 17.30
N GLY A 7 -22.26 -24.92 16.14
CA GLY A 7 -21.82 -24.26 14.93
C GLY A 7 -22.93 -23.33 14.45
N LYS A 8 -22.56 -22.08 14.18
CA LYS A 8 -23.29 -21.25 13.24
C LYS A 8 -22.32 -20.97 12.11
N GLY A 9 -22.53 -21.68 11.00
CA GLY A 9 -21.92 -21.33 9.73
C GLY A 9 -22.26 -19.87 9.43
N LYS A 10 -21.23 -19.06 9.21
CA LYS A 10 -21.40 -17.74 8.63
C LYS A 10 -21.73 -17.96 7.15
N SER A 11 -23.01 -17.96 6.84
CA SER A 11 -23.51 -17.84 5.48
C SER A 11 -22.84 -16.66 4.80
N SER A 12 -22.42 -16.88 3.57
CA SER A 12 -21.94 -15.87 2.64
C SER A 12 -22.94 -14.72 2.59
N VAL A 13 -22.54 -13.57 3.12
CA VAL A 13 -23.26 -12.31 2.89
C VAL A 13 -22.95 -11.92 1.45
N LEU A 14 -23.78 -12.41 0.53
CA LEU A 14 -23.99 -11.74 -0.74
C LEU A 14 -24.50 -10.34 -0.39
N LEU A 15 -23.77 -9.33 -0.86
CA LEU A 15 -24.13 -7.93 -0.67
C LEU A 15 -25.48 -7.71 -1.36
N GLU A 16 -26.55 -7.61 -0.59
CA GLU A 16 -27.81 -7.07 -1.07
C GLU A 16 -27.56 -5.63 -1.51
N GLU A 17 -27.72 -5.38 -2.80
CA GLU A 17 -27.70 -4.06 -3.40
C GLU A 17 -28.86 -3.24 -2.84
N THR A 18 -28.55 -2.21 -2.05
CA THR A 18 -29.54 -1.19 -1.71
C THR A 18 -29.93 -0.44 -2.98
N ALA A 19 -31.11 -0.74 -3.49
CA ALA A 19 -31.72 -0.06 -4.64
C ALA A 19 -31.84 1.45 -4.35
N GLY A 20 -30.95 2.25 -4.94
CA GLY A 20 -30.99 3.72 -4.84
C GLY A 20 -29.65 4.45 -4.90
N SER A 21 -28.50 3.76 -4.82
CA SER A 21 -27.20 4.42 -5.06
C SER A 21 -26.85 4.37 -6.54
N GLU A 22 -26.44 5.50 -7.12
CA GLU A 22 -25.88 5.53 -8.47
C GLU A 22 -24.83 4.43 -8.67
N PRO A 23 -24.80 3.76 -9.84
CA PRO A 23 -23.84 2.70 -10.10
C PRO A 23 -22.43 3.23 -9.89
N MET A 24 -21.69 2.55 -9.02
CA MET A 24 -20.36 2.96 -8.64
C MET A 24 -19.44 2.95 -9.86
N ASN A 25 -18.70 4.04 -10.07
CA ASN A 25 -17.80 4.12 -11.21
C ASN A 25 -16.71 3.01 -11.16
N PRO A 26 -16.16 2.61 -12.33
CA PRO A 26 -15.21 1.50 -12.39
C PRO A 26 -14.00 1.65 -11.47
N PHE A 27 -13.49 2.88 -11.31
CA PHE A 27 -12.37 3.18 -10.42
C PHE A 27 -12.72 2.89 -8.95
N LYS A 28 -13.90 3.31 -8.48
CA LYS A 28 -14.36 3.08 -7.11
C LYS A 28 -14.67 1.61 -6.84
N CYS A 29 -15.14 0.87 -7.84
CA CYS A 29 -15.28 -0.58 -7.76
C CYS A 29 -13.91 -1.27 -7.58
N ALA A 30 -12.92 -0.91 -8.40
CA ALA A 30 -11.55 -1.43 -8.28
C ALA A 30 -10.89 -1.04 -6.94
N GLU A 31 -11.01 0.22 -6.52
CA GLU A 31 -10.53 0.69 -5.21
C GLU A 31 -11.17 -0.12 -4.07
N LYS A 32 -12.50 -0.32 -4.10
CA LYS A 32 -13.21 -1.08 -3.08
C LYS A 32 -12.83 -2.56 -3.07
N LYS A 33 -12.59 -3.15 -4.25
CA LYS A 33 -11.99 -4.47 -4.37
C LYS A 33 -10.73 -4.44 -3.51
N TYR A 34 -9.73 -3.59 -3.84
CA TYR A 34 -8.40 -3.67 -3.23
C TYR A 34 -8.19 -3.11 -1.81
N ARG A 35 -9.07 -2.23 -1.32
CA ARG A 35 -8.85 -1.47 -0.06
C ARG A 35 -9.25 -2.19 1.23
N LYS A 36 -10.17 -3.16 1.19
CA LYS A 36 -10.90 -3.64 2.39
C LYS A 36 -10.40 -4.98 2.99
N TYR A 37 -9.15 -5.37 2.76
CA TYR A 37 -8.69 -6.73 3.02
C TYR A 37 -8.23 -7.09 4.43
N GLN A 38 -8.59 -6.33 5.45
CA GLN A 38 -8.56 -6.93 6.78
C GLN A 38 -9.68 -7.99 6.85
N LYS A 39 -9.32 -9.25 6.54
CA LYS A 39 -10.07 -10.51 6.77
C LYS A 39 -10.85 -11.14 5.59
N LEU A 40 -10.60 -10.78 4.32
CA LEU A 40 -11.22 -11.45 3.16
C LEU A 40 -10.16 -12.01 2.21
N GLN A 41 -10.46 -13.16 1.58
CA GLN A 41 -9.62 -13.72 0.53
C GLN A 41 -9.82 -12.90 -0.74
N THR A 42 -8.72 -12.35 -1.24
CA THR A 42 -8.67 -11.48 -2.40
C THR A 42 -8.12 -12.20 -3.60
N ASP A 43 -8.74 -12.00 -4.74
CA ASP A 43 -8.12 -12.32 -6.02
C ASP A 43 -7.27 -11.14 -6.54
N PHE A 44 -5.98 -11.39 -6.71
CA PHE A 44 -4.98 -10.44 -7.24
C PHE A 44 -4.51 -10.79 -8.66
N ARG A 45 -5.11 -11.78 -9.33
CA ARG A 45 -4.66 -12.24 -10.65
C ARG A 45 -4.67 -11.15 -11.73
N ASP A 46 -5.50 -10.13 -11.58
CA ASP A 46 -5.57 -8.95 -12.46
C ASP A 46 -4.62 -7.81 -12.05
N VAL A 47 -3.82 -7.98 -10.99
CA VAL A 47 -2.71 -7.07 -10.66
C VAL A 47 -1.48 -7.47 -11.47
N ILE A 48 -0.82 -6.48 -12.08
CA ILE A 48 0.41 -6.70 -12.85
C ILE A 48 1.59 -6.75 -11.88
N ASP A 49 2.30 -7.87 -11.88
CA ASP A 49 3.58 -8.03 -11.19
C ASP A 49 4.73 -7.73 -12.16
N PHE A 50 5.47 -6.63 -11.94
CA PHE A 50 6.60 -6.23 -12.76
C PHE A 50 7.92 -6.89 -12.36
N ASP A 51 7.98 -7.56 -11.20
CA ASP A 51 9.14 -8.35 -10.79
C ASP A 51 9.10 -9.76 -11.40
N ASN A 52 7.90 -10.27 -11.72
CA ASN A 52 7.71 -11.58 -12.36
C ASN A 52 6.66 -11.54 -13.49
N LEU A 53 7.06 -11.06 -14.67
CA LEU A 53 6.17 -10.94 -15.82
C LEU A 53 5.60 -12.28 -16.32
N GLU A 54 6.34 -13.38 -16.16
CA GLU A 54 5.91 -14.70 -16.60
C GLU A 54 4.75 -15.24 -15.76
N ALA A 55 4.69 -14.86 -14.48
CA ALA A 55 3.60 -15.24 -13.58
C ALA A 55 2.30 -14.45 -13.82
N ASN A 56 2.35 -13.37 -14.60
CA ASN A 56 1.15 -12.61 -14.94
C ASN A 56 0.18 -13.40 -15.82
N THR A 57 -1.07 -12.96 -15.85
CA THR A 57 -2.03 -13.43 -16.86
C THR A 57 -1.61 -12.97 -18.26
N GLU A 58 -2.08 -13.68 -19.29
CA GLU A 58 -1.82 -13.32 -20.68
C GLU A 58 -2.32 -11.89 -21.02
N GLU A 59 -3.46 -11.51 -20.46
CA GLU A 59 -4.02 -10.17 -20.63
C GLU A 59 -3.12 -9.09 -20.04
N ASN A 60 -2.59 -9.31 -18.84
CA ASN A 60 -1.65 -8.39 -18.20
C ASN A 60 -0.35 -8.26 -19.01
N ARG A 61 0.19 -9.37 -19.52
CA ARG A 61 1.42 -9.36 -20.34
C ARG A 61 1.26 -8.53 -21.62
N LYS A 62 0.14 -8.67 -22.33
CA LYS A 62 -0.13 -7.93 -23.58
C LYS A 62 -0.09 -6.42 -23.39
N ARG A 63 -0.49 -5.93 -22.22
CA ARG A 63 -0.53 -4.51 -21.89
C ARG A 63 0.83 -3.93 -21.52
N VAL A 64 1.82 -4.76 -21.20
CA VAL A 64 3.14 -4.31 -20.72
C VAL A 64 4.12 -4.28 -21.88
N ARG A 65 4.76 -3.12 -22.10
CA ARG A 65 5.85 -2.96 -23.06
C ARG A 65 7.17 -2.76 -22.32
N HIS A 66 8.18 -3.54 -22.69
CA HIS A 66 9.54 -3.38 -22.17
C HIS A 66 10.29 -2.31 -22.98
N ILE A 67 10.89 -1.35 -22.28
CA ILE A 67 11.75 -0.30 -22.81
C ILE A 67 13.15 -0.57 -22.30
N HIS A 68 14.10 -0.70 -23.23
CA HIS A 68 15.50 -0.85 -22.89
C HIS A 68 16.10 0.54 -22.64
N VAL A 69 16.33 0.88 -21.38
CA VAL A 69 17.10 2.07 -20.99
C VAL A 69 18.33 1.61 -20.23
N HIS A 70 19.49 1.68 -20.88
CA HIS A 70 20.77 1.18 -20.35
C HIS A 70 20.66 -0.27 -19.84
N SER A 71 21.08 -0.53 -18.60
CA SER A 71 21.10 -1.84 -17.96
C SER A 71 19.87 -2.12 -17.08
N SER A 72 18.89 -1.22 -17.05
CA SER A 72 17.73 -1.33 -16.16
C SER A 72 16.49 -1.74 -16.93
N ALA A 73 15.70 -2.64 -16.35
CA ALA A 73 14.39 -2.98 -16.88
C ALA A 73 13.44 -1.80 -16.64
N VAL A 74 12.86 -1.26 -17.72
CA VAL A 74 11.88 -0.17 -17.66
C VAL A 74 10.63 -0.62 -18.42
N TYR A 75 9.46 -0.47 -17.82
CA TYR A 75 8.21 -0.91 -18.42
C TYR A 75 7.22 0.25 -18.60
N CYS A 76 6.42 0.16 -19.65
CA CYS A 76 5.26 1.02 -19.88
C CYS A 76 3.99 0.18 -19.97
N ILE A 77 2.85 0.82 -19.75
CA ILE A 77 1.53 0.21 -19.90
C ILE A 77 0.85 0.84 -21.11
N GLU A 78 0.33 0.01 -22.01
CA GLU A 78 -0.43 0.46 -23.17
C GLU A 78 -1.68 1.25 -22.76
N GLY A 79 -1.92 2.39 -23.40
CA GLY A 79 -2.99 3.34 -23.06
C GLY A 79 -2.68 4.25 -21.86
N HIS A 80 -1.45 4.20 -21.34
CA HIS A 80 -0.97 5.06 -20.25
C HIS A 80 0.40 5.68 -20.58
N GLU A 81 0.44 6.44 -21.66
CA GLU A 81 1.62 7.10 -22.19
C GLU A 81 2.19 8.09 -21.16
N GLY A 82 3.52 8.04 -20.96
CA GLY A 82 4.20 8.82 -19.93
C GLY A 82 4.31 8.14 -18.56
N LEU A 83 3.66 6.99 -18.35
CA LEU A 83 3.87 6.15 -17.17
C LEU A 83 5.01 5.17 -17.38
N PHE A 84 6.04 5.26 -16.52
CA PHE A 84 7.20 4.37 -16.51
C PHE A 84 7.29 3.65 -15.17
N ILE A 85 7.51 2.34 -15.23
CA ILE A 85 7.70 1.47 -14.06
C ILE A 85 9.12 0.92 -14.08
N LEU A 86 9.86 1.14 -13.01
CA LEU A 86 11.26 0.73 -12.85
C LEU A 86 11.38 -0.21 -11.64
N PRO A 87 11.11 -1.52 -11.80
CA PRO A 87 11.24 -2.46 -10.70
C PRO A 87 12.70 -2.57 -10.26
N ARG A 88 12.91 -2.69 -8.95
CA ARG A 88 14.23 -2.88 -8.32
C ARG A 88 15.28 -1.83 -8.76
N PHE A 89 14.85 -0.61 -9.06
CA PHE A 89 15.75 0.46 -9.48
C PHE A 89 16.80 0.83 -8.40
N LEU A 90 16.43 0.71 -7.13
CA LEU A 90 17.31 1.00 -6.00
C LEU A 90 17.85 -0.29 -5.38
N SER A 91 19.16 -0.29 -5.07
CA SER A 91 19.77 -1.36 -4.27
C SER A 91 19.16 -1.45 -2.86
N GLU A 92 19.21 -2.62 -2.23
CA GLU A 92 18.73 -2.81 -0.85
C GLU A 92 19.36 -1.83 0.14
N SER A 93 20.68 -1.61 0.04
CA SER A 93 21.40 -0.63 0.87
C SER A 93 20.87 0.79 0.68
N THR A 94 20.53 1.16 -0.56
CA THR A 94 19.96 2.47 -0.88
C THR A 94 18.53 2.58 -0.34
N GLN A 95 17.72 1.54 -0.49
CA GLN A 95 16.37 1.48 0.08
C GLN A 95 16.41 1.66 1.60
N LEU A 96 17.27 0.92 2.30
CA LEU A 96 17.47 1.04 3.75
C LEU A 96 17.91 2.45 4.16
N ALA A 97 18.83 3.05 3.42
CA ALA A 97 19.27 4.42 3.67
C ALA A 97 18.09 5.40 3.57
N TRP A 98 17.30 5.36 2.49
CA TRP A 98 16.13 6.22 2.33
C TRP A 98 15.05 5.95 3.39
N SER A 99 14.78 4.69 3.72
CA SER A 99 13.81 4.34 4.76
C SER A 99 14.21 4.93 6.12
N ARG A 100 15.51 4.91 6.48
CA ARG A 100 16.00 5.56 7.70
C ARG A 100 15.77 7.06 7.66
N ARG A 101 16.09 7.74 6.56
CA ARG A 101 15.86 9.18 6.42
C ARG A 101 14.38 9.55 6.56
N CYS A 102 13.50 8.75 5.97
CA CYS A 102 12.06 8.92 6.17
C CYS A 102 11.66 8.79 7.64
N LEU A 103 12.26 7.91 8.43
CA LEU A 103 11.90 7.74 9.84
C LEU A 103 12.59 8.76 10.77
N GLU A 104 13.81 9.17 10.44
CA GLU A 104 14.71 9.89 11.35
C GLU A 104 14.89 11.37 11.01
N GLU A 105 14.90 11.73 9.73
CA GLU A 105 15.26 13.08 9.26
C GLU A 105 14.03 13.86 8.78
N TYR A 106 13.20 13.23 7.94
CA TYR A 106 12.08 13.91 7.29
C TYR A 106 10.90 14.26 8.20
N PRO A 107 10.63 13.56 9.32
CA PRO A 107 9.60 13.98 10.25
C PRO A 107 10.05 15.17 11.11
N ASP A 108 11.35 15.41 11.21
CA ASP A 108 11.91 16.44 12.07
C ASP A 108 11.86 17.83 11.38
N PRO A 109 11.81 18.92 12.17
CA PRO A 109 11.91 20.28 11.65
C PRO A 109 13.14 20.47 10.75
N PRO A 110 13.05 21.28 9.68
CA PRO A 110 11.97 22.21 9.36
C PRO A 110 10.81 21.62 8.55
N ASN A 111 10.81 20.30 8.31
CA ASN A 111 9.75 19.67 7.54
C ASN A 111 8.43 19.66 8.33
N LEU A 112 7.32 19.70 7.60
CA LEU A 112 5.98 19.58 8.16
C LEU A 112 5.42 18.19 7.87
N THR A 113 4.68 17.68 8.85
CA THR A 113 4.02 16.38 8.90
C THR A 113 2.55 16.58 9.24
N ASN A 114 1.77 15.50 9.14
CA ASN A 114 0.38 15.48 9.58
C ASN A 114 0.20 15.75 11.09
N LEU A 115 1.26 15.71 11.89
CA LEU A 115 1.20 15.88 13.35
C LEU A 115 1.30 17.35 13.78
N ASN A 116 1.95 18.20 12.96
CA ASN A 116 2.25 19.58 13.35
C ASN A 116 1.01 20.43 13.70
N PRO A 117 -0.13 20.32 12.99
CA PRO A 117 -1.35 21.07 13.34
C PRO A 117 -1.88 20.77 14.75
N HIS A 118 -1.55 19.60 15.32
CA HIS A 118 -2.08 19.15 16.60
C HIS A 118 -1.10 19.32 17.75
N PHE A 119 0.20 19.20 17.48
CA PHE A 119 1.24 19.11 18.51
C PHE A 119 2.36 20.16 18.35
N GLY A 120 2.29 21.03 17.34
CA GLY A 120 3.34 21.98 17.03
C GLY A 120 4.57 21.33 16.40
N MET A 121 5.75 21.92 16.58
CA MET A 121 7.01 21.34 16.06
C MET A 121 7.47 20.22 17.00
N ILE A 122 7.47 18.99 16.51
CA ILE A 122 7.93 17.80 17.23
C ILE A 122 9.25 17.37 16.61
N GLN A 123 10.22 16.96 17.44
CA GLN A 123 11.52 16.48 16.97
C GLN A 123 11.88 15.15 17.65
N GLY A 124 12.71 14.34 16.99
CA GLY A 124 13.29 13.13 17.58
C GLY A 124 12.26 12.02 17.77
N ILE A 125 11.20 11.99 16.97
CA ILE A 125 10.10 11.02 17.07
C ILE A 125 10.64 9.58 17.07
N TRP A 126 11.54 9.25 16.14
CA TRP A 126 12.15 7.93 16.06
C TRP A 126 13.02 7.61 17.28
N ARG A 127 13.99 8.49 17.60
CA ARG A 127 14.94 8.26 18.69
C ARG A 127 14.22 8.13 20.04
N GLY A 128 13.23 8.99 20.30
CA GLY A 128 12.39 8.91 21.50
C GLY A 128 11.67 7.57 21.57
N SER A 129 11.04 7.14 20.47
CA SER A 129 10.36 5.84 20.39
C SER A 129 11.30 4.66 20.67
N CYS A 130 12.51 4.65 20.10
CA CYS A 130 13.52 3.62 20.37
C CYS A 130 14.01 3.62 21.83
N ASN A 131 14.00 4.77 22.49
CA ASN A 131 14.41 4.94 23.88
C ASN A 131 13.28 4.66 24.89
N GLY A 132 12.09 4.25 24.43
CA GLY A 132 10.95 3.92 25.29
C GLY A 132 10.06 5.11 25.66
N ASP A 133 10.21 6.27 25.02
CA ASP A 133 9.26 7.38 25.17
C ASP A 133 7.91 7.01 24.53
N LEU A 134 6.90 6.86 25.38
CA LEU A 134 5.55 6.47 24.97
C LEU A 134 4.85 7.54 24.12
N VAL A 135 5.17 8.83 24.33
CA VAL A 135 4.63 9.94 23.54
C VAL A 135 5.24 9.89 22.14
N ALA A 136 6.56 9.79 22.05
CA ALA A 136 7.26 9.64 20.77
C ALA A 136 6.81 8.38 20.01
N ALA A 137 6.63 7.25 20.71
CA ALA A 137 6.10 6.03 20.11
C ALA A 137 4.64 6.20 19.62
N SER A 138 3.83 6.99 20.34
CA SER A 138 2.48 7.34 19.91
C SER A 138 2.49 8.20 18.64
N HIS A 139 3.35 9.23 18.60
CA HIS A 139 3.54 10.07 17.42
C HIS A 139 4.02 9.25 16.22
N LEU A 140 5.01 8.37 16.39
CA LEU A 140 5.49 7.50 15.32
C LEU A 140 4.38 6.62 14.73
N ARG A 141 3.49 6.06 15.57
CA ARG A 141 2.33 5.28 15.09
C ARG A 141 1.28 6.13 14.38
N ALA A 142 1.19 7.41 14.71
CA ALA A 142 0.24 8.36 14.12
C ALA A 142 0.80 9.07 12.87
N LEU A 143 2.10 9.00 12.62
CA LEU A 143 2.75 9.62 11.47
C LEU A 143 2.22 9.02 10.16
N ARG A 144 1.90 9.89 9.20
CA ARG A 144 1.43 9.54 7.85
C ARG A 144 2.21 10.38 6.84
N TRP A 145 2.57 9.75 5.72
CA TRP A 145 3.20 10.36 4.56
C TRP A 145 2.16 10.68 3.50
#